data_AF-A0A812Z9X6-F1
#
_entry.id   AF-A0A812Z9X6-F1
#
_cell.length_a   1.000
_cell.length_b   1.000
_cell.length_c   1.000
_cell.angle_alpha   90.00
_cell.angle_beta   90.00
_cell.angle_gamma   90.00
#
_symmetry.space_group_name_H-M   'P 1'
#
loop_
_entity.id
_entity.type
_entity.pdbx_description
1 polymer ?
#
loop_
_entity_poly.entity_id
_entity_poly.type
_entity_poly.pdbx_seq_one_letter_code
_entity_poly.pdbx_strand_id
1 'polypeptide(L)'
;VITLPTITWNTMWNKITPAKDKTFWMIMAQCCRNGGFILGPPVFAAISAMVRQGREVSPVSMMAWSYIGLIAFSLGNLFYGMLVFPTEIHPEPELPAEARNDQALEAAPEQLEPEDRERVVFLMVAYSFERPFSVAAIEVATIMLLEVSYGWSAEMCGFAFIVIAASSLTLTACSTLLLQRKIASESTVFITASVAGLCGVFLLFNWQAFGKFGAGSLLLADAIVYGGASVANGIGEGWGCRAATPGTSYSIEVYRVRNIMGVNVSRFLAPITARFILDFGGRNVYAILQLLLCCLGTWTVYKTVSLVWKGTAAGLGTRKAEEAHETK
;
A
#
# COMPACT_ATOMS: atom_id res chain seq x y z
N VAL A 1 -17.28 9.25 -1.51
CA VAL A 1 -18.02 10.41 -0.93
C VAL A 1 -17.50 10.82 0.45
N ILE A 2 -16.80 9.97 1.21
CA ILE A 2 -16.17 10.36 2.49
C ILE A 2 -14.64 10.41 2.32
N THR A 3 -14.14 11.34 1.50
CA THR A 3 -12.69 11.47 1.25
C THR A 3 -12.09 12.75 1.83
N LEU A 4 -12.88 13.83 1.95
CA LEU A 4 -12.36 15.12 2.43
C LEU A 4 -11.86 15.07 3.88
N PRO A 5 -12.59 14.49 4.86
CA PRO A 5 -12.05 14.33 6.21
C PRO A 5 -10.77 13.51 6.24
N THR A 6 -10.64 12.55 5.33
CA THR A 6 -9.49 11.64 5.27
C THR A 6 -8.20 12.35 4.85
N ILE A 7 -8.24 13.33 3.95
CA ILE A 7 -7.05 14.11 3.56
C ILE A 7 -6.54 14.90 4.76
N THR A 8 -7.42 15.64 5.43
CA THR A 8 -7.09 16.45 6.60
C THR A 8 -6.57 15.58 7.74
N TRP A 9 -7.27 14.48 8.04
CA TRP A 9 -6.87 13.52 9.08
C TRP A 9 -5.48 12.95 8.82
N ASN A 10 -5.24 12.43 7.61
CA ASN A 10 -3.95 11.87 7.27
C ASN A 10 -2.86 12.93 7.34
N THR A 11 -3.13 14.15 6.86
CA THR A 11 -2.16 15.25 6.93
C THR A 11 -1.81 15.59 8.38
N MET A 12 -2.81 15.72 9.26
CA MET A 12 -2.63 15.96 10.68
C MET A 12 -1.82 14.84 11.36
N TRP A 13 -2.16 13.57 11.10
CA TRP A 13 -1.40 12.43 11.61
C TRP A 13 0.06 12.46 11.17
N ASN A 14 0.34 12.81 9.91
CA ASN A 14 1.72 12.93 9.43
C ASN A 14 2.48 14.11 10.06
N LYS A 15 1.79 15.17 10.48
CA LYS A 15 2.42 16.31 11.17
C LYS A 15 2.73 15.99 12.62
N ILE A 16 1.90 15.19 13.29
CA ILE A 16 2.06 14.82 14.70
C ILE A 16 3.03 13.65 14.87
N THR A 17 3.12 12.76 13.87
CA THR A 17 3.97 11.56 13.94
C THR A 17 5.45 11.92 13.74
N PRO A 18 6.35 11.57 14.68
CA PRO A 18 7.79 11.77 14.52
C PRO A 18 8.31 11.12 13.24
N ALA A 19 9.27 11.76 12.55
CA ALA A 19 9.74 11.31 11.24
C ALA A 19 10.21 9.83 11.23
N LYS A 20 10.90 9.42 12.30
CA LYS A 20 11.39 8.03 12.50
C LYS A 20 10.27 6.98 12.55
N ASP A 21 9.08 7.36 13.03
CA ASP A 21 7.96 6.44 13.23
C ASP A 21 6.96 6.46 12.06
N LYS A 22 7.11 7.40 11.11
CA LYS A 22 6.18 7.55 9.97
C LYS A 22 6.05 6.27 9.14
N THR A 23 7.17 5.63 8.81
CA THR A 23 7.15 4.38 8.03
C THR A 23 6.38 3.29 8.77
N PHE A 24 6.64 3.12 10.07
CA PHE A 24 5.94 2.14 10.90
C PHE A 24 4.43 2.39 10.92
N TRP A 25 4.00 3.63 11.16
CA TRP A 25 2.58 3.97 11.18
C TRP A 25 1.90 3.83 9.82
N MET A 26 2.60 4.11 8.72
CA MET A 26 2.06 3.89 7.36
C MET A 26 1.91 2.40 7.04
N ILE A 27 2.85 1.57 7.48
CA ILE A 27 2.73 0.12 7.38
C ILE A 27 1.55 -0.38 8.23
N MET A 28 1.38 0.12 9.46
CA MET A 28 0.24 -0.23 10.30
C MET A 28 -1.10 0.21 9.69
N ALA A 29 -1.16 1.39 9.08
CA ALA A 29 -2.34 1.83 8.34
C ALA A 29 -2.66 0.88 7.18
N GLN A 30 -1.64 0.33 6.51
CA GLN A 30 -1.82 -0.70 5.49
C GLN A 30 -2.32 -2.04 6.09
N CYS A 31 -1.81 -2.46 7.24
CA CYS A 31 -2.34 -3.62 7.98
C CYS A 31 -3.84 -3.44 8.29
N CYS A 32 -4.24 -2.25 8.76
CA CYS A 32 -5.66 -1.94 9.03
C CYS A 32 -6.51 -2.01 7.75
N ARG A 33 -5.99 -1.50 6.60
CA ARG A 33 -6.65 -1.63 5.30
C ARG A 33 -6.86 -3.11 4.92
N ASN A 34 -5.83 -3.96 5.07
CA ASN A 34 -5.95 -5.40 4.84
C ASN A 34 -6.93 -6.07 5.83
N GLY A 35 -6.92 -5.65 7.09
CA GLY A 35 -7.86 -6.12 8.11
C GLY A 35 -9.32 -5.88 7.72
N GLY A 36 -9.59 -4.77 7.03
CA GLY A 36 -10.90 -4.50 6.43
C GLY A 36 -11.35 -5.56 5.43
N PHE A 37 -10.45 -6.11 4.61
CA PHE A 37 -10.76 -7.20 3.67
C PHE A 37 -11.02 -8.54 4.38
N ILE A 38 -10.39 -8.78 5.53
CA ILE A 38 -10.62 -9.98 6.35
C ILE A 38 -11.97 -9.89 7.06
N LEU A 39 -12.27 -8.73 7.66
CA LEU A 39 -13.48 -8.53 8.47
C LEU A 39 -14.72 -8.19 7.63
N GLY A 40 -14.53 -7.64 6.42
CA GLY A 40 -15.61 -7.19 5.55
C GLY A 40 -16.63 -8.29 5.21
N PRO A 41 -16.22 -9.43 4.64
CA PRO A 41 -17.17 -10.50 4.27
C PRO A 41 -17.93 -11.08 5.47
N PRO A 42 -17.30 -11.40 6.63
CA PRO A 42 -18.04 -11.81 7.83
C PRO A 42 -19.04 -10.77 8.33
N VAL A 43 -18.67 -9.48 8.36
CA VAL A 43 -19.56 -8.39 8.76
C VAL A 43 -20.74 -8.26 7.79
N PHE A 44 -20.49 -8.33 6.48
CA PHE A 44 -21.54 -8.31 5.48
C PHE A 44 -22.48 -9.51 5.61
N ALA A 45 -21.94 -10.71 5.85
CA ALA A 45 -22.73 -11.91 6.07
C ALA A 45 -23.62 -11.78 7.33
N ALA A 46 -23.09 -11.21 8.41
CA ALA A 46 -23.85 -10.93 9.63
C ALA A 46 -24.99 -9.94 9.37
N ILE A 47 -24.72 -8.81 8.69
CA ILE A 47 -25.75 -7.83 8.29
C ILE A 47 -26.79 -8.51 7.41
N SER A 48 -26.36 -9.33 6.44
CA SER A 48 -27.26 -10.08 5.56
C SER A 48 -28.15 -11.06 6.30
N ALA A 49 -27.63 -11.78 7.29
CA ALA A 49 -28.43 -12.70 8.09
C ALA A 49 -29.47 -11.93 8.92
N MET A 50 -29.07 -10.81 9.54
CA MET A 50 -29.95 -9.95 10.33
C MET A 50 -31.07 -9.29 9.52
N VAL A 51 -30.79 -8.92 8.27
CA VAL A 51 -31.76 -8.28 7.37
C VAL A 51 -32.69 -9.30 6.72
N ARG A 52 -32.18 -10.47 6.33
CA ARG A 52 -32.99 -11.50 5.65
C ARG A 52 -34.05 -12.08 6.58
N GLN A 53 -33.73 -12.47 7.82
CA GLN A 53 -34.69 -13.09 8.77
C GLN A 53 -35.62 -14.16 8.12
N GLY A 54 -35.08 -14.95 7.18
CA GLY A 54 -35.85 -15.96 6.43
C GLY A 54 -36.68 -15.44 5.24
N ARG A 55 -36.60 -14.15 4.91
CA ARG A 55 -37.22 -13.51 3.74
C ARG A 55 -36.20 -13.32 2.62
N GLU A 56 -36.68 -13.40 1.39
CA GLU A 56 -35.91 -12.99 0.22
C GLU A 56 -35.80 -11.46 0.18
N VAL A 57 -34.57 -10.95 0.16
CA VAL A 57 -34.29 -9.51 0.14
C VAL A 57 -33.61 -9.20 -1.18
N SER A 58 -34.07 -8.16 -1.88
CA SER A 58 -33.47 -7.76 -3.14
C SER A 58 -31.99 -7.38 -2.96
N PRO A 59 -31.10 -7.69 -3.92
CA PRO A 59 -29.69 -7.30 -3.84
C PRO A 59 -29.48 -5.79 -3.63
N VAL A 60 -30.36 -4.95 -4.20
CA VAL A 60 -30.34 -3.50 -4.02
C VAL A 60 -30.57 -3.11 -2.56
N SER A 61 -31.55 -3.74 -1.90
CA SER A 61 -31.81 -3.50 -0.48
C SER A 61 -30.64 -3.98 0.39
N MET A 62 -30.05 -5.13 0.07
CA MET A 62 -28.84 -5.64 0.74
C MET A 62 -27.65 -4.68 0.65
N MET A 63 -27.43 -4.09 -0.52
CA MET A 63 -26.40 -3.07 -0.72
C MET A 63 -26.72 -1.79 0.08
N ALA A 64 -27.98 -1.35 0.10
CA ALA A 64 -28.40 -0.18 0.87
C ALA A 64 -28.10 -0.34 2.37
N TRP A 65 -28.38 -1.51 2.96
CA TRP A 65 -28.03 -1.79 4.35
C TRP A 65 -26.53 -1.76 4.62
N SER A 66 -25.73 -2.23 3.67
CA SER A 66 -24.27 -2.15 3.76
C SER A 66 -23.77 -0.71 3.73
N TYR A 67 -24.37 0.15 2.91
CA TYR A 67 -24.08 1.58 2.90
C TYR A 67 -24.49 2.28 4.20
N ILE A 68 -25.64 1.93 4.77
CA ILE A 68 -26.07 2.46 6.08
C ILE A 68 -25.05 2.10 7.15
N GLY A 69 -24.61 0.84 7.20
CA GLY A 69 -23.55 0.40 8.12
C GLY A 69 -22.24 1.17 7.93
N LEU A 70 -21.83 1.40 6.68
CA LEU A 70 -20.64 2.19 6.36
C LEU A 70 -20.76 3.66 6.79
N ILE A 71 -21.93 4.28 6.59
CA ILE A 71 -22.20 5.65 7.03
C ILE A 71 -22.13 5.73 8.56
N ALA A 72 -22.78 4.80 9.27
CA ALA A 72 -22.75 4.75 10.74
C ALA A 72 -21.32 4.60 11.27
N PHE A 73 -20.54 3.68 10.70
CA PHE A 73 -19.13 3.51 11.05
C PHE A 73 -18.29 4.77 10.76
N SER A 74 -18.56 5.44 9.64
CA SER A 74 -17.86 6.67 9.27
C SER A 74 -18.19 7.84 10.21
N LEU A 75 -19.44 7.96 10.65
CA LEU A 75 -19.85 8.94 11.66
C LEU A 75 -19.18 8.64 13.01
N GLY A 76 -19.12 7.37 13.41
CA GLY A 76 -18.40 6.94 14.61
C GLY A 76 -16.91 7.30 14.57
N ASN A 77 -16.24 7.05 13.43
CA ASN A 77 -14.83 7.44 13.25
C ASN A 77 -14.64 8.95 13.28
N LEU A 78 -15.55 9.72 12.68
CA LEU A 78 -15.49 11.18 12.71
C LEU A 78 -15.62 11.68 14.16
N PHE A 79 -16.59 11.16 14.91
CA PHE A 79 -16.79 11.48 16.32
C PHE A 79 -15.55 11.11 17.16
N TYR A 80 -15.02 9.90 16.99
CA TYR A 80 -13.79 9.47 17.65
C TYR A 80 -12.61 10.40 17.33
N GLY A 81 -12.48 10.84 16.08
CA GLY A 81 -11.50 11.83 15.69
C GLY A 81 -11.62 13.14 16.44
N MET A 82 -12.83 13.68 16.52
CA MET A 82 -13.04 14.94 17.26
C MET A 82 -12.58 14.83 18.73
N LEU A 83 -12.62 13.64 19.33
CA LEU A 83 -12.18 13.41 20.71
C LEU A 83 -10.67 13.20 20.86
N VAL A 84 -10.01 12.62 19.85
CA VAL A 84 -8.60 12.21 19.96
C VAL A 84 -7.63 13.21 19.33
N PHE A 85 -8.05 13.98 18.32
CA PHE A 85 -7.15 14.92 17.67
C PHE A 85 -6.79 16.09 18.58
N PRO A 86 -5.50 16.43 18.72
CA PRO A 86 -5.13 17.65 19.39
C PRO A 86 -5.62 18.86 18.59
N THR A 87 -6.11 19.87 19.31
CA THR A 87 -6.53 21.15 18.73
C THR A 87 -5.35 22.01 18.27
N GLU A 88 -4.18 21.81 18.88
CA GLU A 88 -2.95 22.52 18.59
C GLU A 88 -1.84 21.53 18.24
N ILE A 89 -1.12 21.80 17.15
CA ILE A 89 0.09 21.05 16.81
C ILE A 89 1.26 21.83 17.40
N HIS A 90 1.85 21.30 18.48
CA HIS A 90 3.12 21.82 18.97
C HIS A 90 4.22 21.48 17.97
N PRO A 91 5.15 22.43 17.69
CA PRO A 91 6.32 22.12 16.87
C PRO A 91 7.07 20.93 17.48
N GLU A 92 7.53 20.03 16.60
CA GLU A 92 8.29 18.85 17.04
C GLU A 92 9.50 19.33 17.84
N PRO A 93 9.66 18.89 19.11
CA PRO A 93 10.83 19.27 19.88
C PRO A 93 12.07 18.80 19.13
N GLU A 94 13.06 19.68 18.98
CA GLU A 94 14.31 19.33 18.31
C GLU A 94 14.93 18.12 19.00
N LEU A 95 14.97 16.99 18.28
CA LEU A 95 15.62 15.79 18.79
C LEU A 95 17.09 16.12 19.10
N PRO A 96 17.62 15.71 20.27
CA PRO A 96 19.02 15.86 20.60
C PRO A 96 19.89 15.35 19.45
N ALA A 97 20.99 16.06 19.12
CA ALA A 97 21.88 15.68 18.03
C ALA A 97 22.38 14.22 18.15
N GLU A 98 22.52 13.72 19.38
CA GLU A 98 22.89 12.34 19.69
C GLU A 98 21.86 11.31 19.20
N ALA A 99 20.56 11.62 19.28
CA ALA A 99 19.50 10.75 18.78
C ALA A 99 19.47 10.71 17.23
N ARG A 100 20.10 11.68 16.55
CA ARG A 100 20.27 11.65 15.08
C ARG A 100 21.44 10.76 14.64
N ASN A 101 22.37 10.45 15.55
CA ASN A 101 23.52 9.60 15.28
C ASN A 101 23.28 8.11 15.54
N ASP A 102 22.05 7.74 15.95
CA ASP A 102 21.64 6.33 15.95
C ASP A 102 21.95 5.73 14.57
N GLN A 103 22.71 4.63 14.57
CA GLN A 103 23.29 3.96 13.40
C GLN A 103 22.20 3.52 12.41
N ALA A 104 21.65 4.46 11.65
CA ALA A 104 20.76 4.18 10.56
C ALA A 104 21.57 3.47 9.48
N LEU A 105 21.12 2.29 9.08
CA LEU A 105 21.74 1.49 8.01
C LEU A 105 21.76 2.25 6.67
N GLU A 106 20.89 3.25 6.53
CA GLU A 106 20.66 4.01 5.30
C GLU A 106 20.38 5.48 5.62
N ALA A 107 20.70 6.37 4.67
CA ALA A 107 20.31 7.77 4.73
C ALA A 107 18.78 7.90 4.79
N ALA A 108 18.29 8.74 5.69
CA ALA A 108 16.86 9.01 5.75
C ALA A 108 16.45 9.89 4.54
N PRO A 109 15.30 9.66 3.89
CA PRO A 109 14.77 10.48 2.79
C PRO A 109 14.74 11.98 3.09
N GLU A 110 14.52 12.37 4.34
CA GLU A 110 14.55 13.76 4.80
C GLU A 110 15.96 14.38 4.80
N GLN A 111 17.02 13.56 4.83
CA GLN A 111 18.42 13.97 4.79
C GLN A 111 18.99 14.04 3.36
N LEU A 112 18.20 13.68 2.35
CA LEU A 112 18.62 13.80 0.96
C LEU A 112 18.66 15.27 0.52
N GLU A 113 19.44 15.53 -0.53
CA GLU A 113 19.46 16.84 -1.19
C GLU A 113 18.06 17.24 -1.68
N PRO A 114 17.69 18.54 -1.67
CA PRO A 114 16.35 19.00 -2.02
C PRO A 114 15.83 18.48 -3.38
N GLU A 115 16.70 18.38 -4.39
CA GLU A 115 16.34 17.86 -5.70
C GLU A 115 15.97 16.37 -5.67
N ASP A 116 16.71 15.58 -4.89
CA ASP A 116 16.47 14.14 -4.78
C ASP A 116 15.24 13.87 -3.89
N ARG A 117 14.97 14.72 -2.89
CA ARG A 117 13.72 14.69 -2.12
C ARG A 117 12.51 14.92 -3.01
N GLU A 118 12.57 15.96 -3.85
CA GLU A 118 11.51 16.25 -4.81
C GLU A 118 11.25 15.06 -5.74
N ARG A 119 12.32 14.46 -6.28
CA ARG A 119 12.23 13.24 -7.11
C ARG A 119 11.60 12.08 -6.36
N VAL A 120 11.97 11.84 -5.11
CA VAL A 120 11.35 10.79 -4.27
C VAL A 120 9.85 11.02 -4.14
N VAL A 121 9.42 12.26 -3.85
CA VAL A 121 7.99 12.58 -3.73
C VAL A 121 7.24 12.30 -5.04
N PHE A 122 7.77 12.74 -6.18
CA PHE A 122 7.14 12.49 -7.48
C PHE A 122 7.09 11.01 -7.86
N LEU A 123 8.17 10.26 -7.60
CA LEU A 123 8.20 8.81 -7.81
C LEU A 123 7.15 8.10 -6.93
N MET A 124 6.97 8.53 -5.69
CA MET A 124 5.95 7.97 -4.79
C MET A 124 4.53 8.35 -5.18
N VAL A 125 4.32 9.53 -5.76
CA VAL A 125 3.03 9.87 -6.38
C VAL A 125 2.76 8.94 -7.56
N ALA A 126 3.71 8.74 -8.48
CA ALA A 126 3.54 7.81 -9.62
C ALA A 126 3.23 6.38 -9.13
N TYR A 127 3.96 5.91 -8.12
CA TYR A 127 3.74 4.62 -7.49
C TYR A 127 2.32 4.45 -6.92
N SER A 128 1.74 5.53 -6.38
CA SER A 128 0.35 5.57 -5.88
C SER A 128 -0.74 5.48 -6.96
N PHE A 129 -0.38 5.63 -8.24
CA PHE A 129 -1.30 5.29 -9.34
C PHE A 129 -1.13 3.82 -9.70
N GLU A 130 0.10 3.40 -9.98
CA GLU A 130 0.41 2.07 -10.52
C GLU A 130 -0.05 0.94 -9.58
N ARG A 131 0.25 1.05 -8.27
CA ARG A 131 -0.05 -0.04 -7.33
C ARG A 131 -1.51 -0.20 -6.99
N PRO A 132 -2.26 0.85 -6.62
CA PRO A 132 -3.70 0.71 -6.40
C PRO A 132 -4.44 0.25 -7.66
N PHE A 133 -3.95 0.62 -8.85
CA PHE A 133 -4.50 0.12 -10.10
C PHE A 133 -4.29 -1.39 -10.22
N SER A 134 -3.04 -1.86 -10.08
CA SER A 134 -2.69 -3.28 -10.15
C SER A 134 -3.49 -4.11 -9.15
N VAL A 135 -3.58 -3.67 -7.89
CA VAL A 135 -4.31 -4.37 -6.82
C VAL A 135 -5.81 -4.43 -7.10
N ALA A 136 -6.44 -3.29 -7.45
CA ALA A 136 -7.88 -3.27 -7.75
C ALA A 136 -8.21 -4.08 -9.02
N ALA A 137 -7.30 -4.12 -9.99
CA ALA A 137 -7.43 -4.95 -11.17
C ALA A 137 -7.33 -6.45 -10.83
N ILE A 138 -6.50 -6.85 -9.86
CA ILE A 138 -6.44 -8.23 -9.34
C ILE A 138 -7.73 -8.59 -8.63
N GLU A 139 -8.24 -7.71 -7.78
CA GLU A 139 -9.48 -7.96 -7.03
C GLU A 139 -10.64 -8.35 -7.96
N VAL A 140 -10.85 -7.61 -9.05
CA VAL A 140 -11.94 -7.89 -10.00
C VAL A 140 -11.62 -9.07 -10.91
N ALA A 141 -10.39 -9.14 -11.43
CA ALA A 141 -9.97 -10.18 -12.35
C ALA A 141 -10.02 -11.58 -11.71
N THR A 142 -9.59 -11.68 -10.46
CA THR A 142 -9.57 -12.94 -9.72
C THR A 142 -10.97 -13.45 -9.45
N ILE A 143 -11.90 -12.59 -9.00
CA ILE A 143 -13.31 -12.98 -8.83
C ILE A 143 -13.87 -13.51 -10.15
N MET A 144 -13.68 -12.75 -11.23
CA MET A 144 -14.18 -13.13 -12.56
C MET A 144 -13.59 -14.45 -13.05
N LEU A 145 -12.29 -14.68 -12.88
CA LEU A 145 -11.65 -15.94 -13.26
C LEU A 145 -12.14 -17.11 -12.40
N LEU A 146 -12.26 -16.95 -11.09
CA LEU A 146 -12.77 -17.97 -10.18
C LEU A 146 -14.21 -18.36 -10.51
N GLU A 147 -15.09 -17.39 -10.72
CA GLU A 147 -16.50 -17.64 -11.03
C GLU A 147 -16.68 -18.20 -12.44
N VAL A 148 -16.17 -17.51 -13.46
CA VAL A 148 -16.45 -17.84 -14.87
C VAL A 148 -15.61 -19.01 -15.36
N SER A 149 -14.32 -19.05 -15.02
CA SER A 149 -13.42 -20.08 -15.55
C SER A 149 -13.36 -21.33 -14.68
N TYR A 150 -13.49 -21.17 -13.35
CA TYR A 150 -13.38 -22.30 -12.41
C TYR A 150 -14.71 -22.73 -11.81
N GLY A 151 -15.81 -22.01 -12.06
CA GLY A 151 -17.13 -22.35 -11.56
C GLY A 151 -17.26 -22.24 -10.03
N TRP A 152 -16.42 -21.43 -9.39
CA TRP A 152 -16.49 -21.21 -7.95
C TRP A 152 -17.74 -20.41 -7.61
N SER A 153 -18.37 -20.73 -6.48
CA SER A 153 -19.46 -19.91 -5.96
C SER A 153 -18.91 -18.57 -5.42
N ALA A 154 -19.77 -17.55 -5.35
CA ALA A 154 -19.40 -16.23 -4.83
C ALA A 154 -18.89 -16.30 -3.38
N GLU A 155 -19.44 -17.22 -2.56
CA GLU A 155 -19.01 -17.44 -1.19
C GLU A 155 -17.57 -17.99 -1.12
N MET A 156 -17.25 -18.95 -2.00
CA MET A 156 -15.90 -19.50 -2.11
C MET A 156 -14.89 -18.46 -2.59
N CYS A 157 -15.30 -17.59 -3.52
CA CYS A 157 -14.49 -16.45 -3.94
C CYS A 157 -14.22 -15.50 -2.75
N GLY A 158 -15.25 -15.16 -1.97
CA GLY A 158 -15.11 -14.34 -0.77
C GLY A 158 -14.14 -14.96 0.25
N PHE A 159 -14.22 -16.28 0.48
CA PHE A 159 -13.27 -16.99 1.33
C PHE A 159 -11.84 -16.93 0.79
N ALA A 160 -11.65 -17.05 -0.52
CA ALA A 160 -10.34 -16.94 -1.15
C ALA A 160 -9.69 -15.57 -0.90
N PHE A 161 -10.47 -14.49 -0.94
CA PHE A 161 -9.99 -13.14 -0.61
C PHE A 161 -9.62 -12.99 0.86
N ILE A 162 -10.31 -13.65 1.79
CA ILE A 162 -9.90 -13.69 3.19
C ILE A 162 -8.51 -14.33 3.33
N VAL A 163 -8.26 -15.44 2.62
CA VAL A 163 -6.95 -16.11 2.63
C VAL A 163 -5.86 -15.21 2.02
N ILE A 164 -6.13 -14.57 0.88
CA ILE A 164 -5.20 -13.61 0.26
C ILE A 164 -4.90 -12.45 1.23
N ALA A 165 -5.92 -11.85 1.82
CA ALA A 165 -5.76 -10.74 2.76
C ALA A 165 -5.01 -11.15 4.03
N ALA A 166 -5.27 -12.35 4.57
CA ALA A 166 -4.54 -12.91 5.71
C ALA A 166 -3.06 -13.12 5.38
N SER A 167 -2.75 -13.70 4.22
CA SER A 167 -1.36 -13.90 3.78
C SER A 167 -0.61 -12.57 3.60
N SER A 168 -1.28 -11.56 3.04
CA SER A 168 -0.76 -10.20 2.91
C SER A 168 -0.49 -9.57 4.28
N LEU A 169 -1.41 -9.71 5.23
CA LEU A 169 -1.23 -9.23 6.60
C LEU A 169 -0.05 -9.92 7.29
N THR A 170 0.10 -11.24 7.12
CA THR A 170 1.26 -11.99 7.65
C THR A 170 2.57 -11.47 7.06
N LEU A 171 2.63 -11.27 5.73
CA LEU A 171 3.84 -10.74 5.09
C LEU A 171 4.18 -9.33 5.57
N THR A 172 3.17 -8.48 5.77
CA THR A 172 3.35 -7.15 6.33
C THR A 172 3.83 -7.19 7.78
N ALA A 173 3.26 -8.06 8.61
CA ALA A 173 3.71 -8.25 9.99
C ALA A 173 5.17 -8.75 10.06
N CYS A 174 5.53 -9.74 9.24
CA CYS A 174 6.90 -10.23 9.14
C CYS A 174 7.87 -9.12 8.70
N SER A 175 7.49 -8.33 7.70
CA SER A 175 8.30 -7.19 7.22
C SER A 175 8.50 -6.14 8.32
N THR A 176 7.45 -5.80 9.06
CA THR A 176 7.53 -4.89 10.21
C THR A 176 8.47 -5.43 11.28
N LEU A 177 8.41 -6.72 11.61
CA LEU A 177 9.31 -7.35 12.58
C LEU A 177 10.78 -7.30 12.12
N LEU A 178 11.04 -7.53 10.83
CA LEU A 178 12.39 -7.43 10.26
C LEU A 178 12.95 -5.99 10.36
N LEU A 179 12.10 -4.99 10.09
CA LEU A 179 12.47 -3.58 10.20
C LEU A 179 12.70 -3.16 11.66
N GLN A 180 11.80 -3.52 12.57
CA GLN A 180 11.92 -3.19 14.00
C GLN A 180 13.15 -3.84 14.65
N ARG A 181 13.50 -5.06 14.23
CA ARG A 181 14.71 -5.75 14.71
C ARG A 181 15.99 -5.26 14.03
N LYS A 182 15.91 -4.29 13.12
CA LYS A 182 17.03 -3.79 12.30
C LYS A 182 17.78 -4.91 11.56
N ILE A 183 17.10 -6.01 11.23
CA ILE A 183 17.68 -7.15 10.50
C ILE A 183 17.83 -6.79 9.01
N ALA A 184 16.87 -6.03 8.47
CA ALA A 184 16.87 -5.54 7.11
C ALA A 184 16.64 -4.03 7.08
N SER A 185 17.23 -3.35 6.11
CA SER A 185 16.97 -1.94 5.87
C SER A 185 15.62 -1.71 5.18
N GLU A 186 15.06 -0.50 5.31
CA GLU A 186 13.81 -0.14 4.62
C GLU A 186 13.94 -0.34 3.11
N SER A 187 15.07 0.05 2.49
CA SER A 187 15.27 -0.14 1.05
C SER A 187 15.30 -1.61 0.65
N THR A 188 15.95 -2.46 1.46
CA THR A 188 16.05 -3.90 1.18
C THR A 188 14.67 -4.56 1.22
N VAL A 189 13.85 -4.23 2.22
CA VAL A 189 12.47 -4.73 2.31
C VAL A 189 11.62 -4.20 1.16
N PHE A 190 11.78 -2.92 0.80
CA PHE A 190 11.01 -2.27 -0.26
C PHE A 190 11.28 -2.90 -1.65
N ILE A 191 12.56 -3.09 -2.00
CA ILE A 191 12.93 -3.73 -3.27
C ILE A 191 12.56 -5.21 -3.28
N THR A 192 12.77 -5.93 -2.17
CA THR A 192 12.45 -7.36 -2.08
C THR A 192 10.95 -7.59 -2.22
N ALA A 193 10.12 -6.79 -1.55
CA ALA A 193 8.66 -6.88 -1.68
C ALA A 193 8.18 -6.58 -3.12
N SER A 194 8.82 -5.61 -3.78
CA SER A 194 8.49 -5.26 -5.17
C SER A 194 8.89 -6.35 -6.16
N VAL A 195 10.10 -6.90 -6.02
CA VAL A 195 10.59 -8.02 -6.83
C VAL A 195 9.77 -9.29 -6.57
N ALA A 196 9.39 -9.57 -5.32
CA ALA A 196 8.51 -10.68 -4.99
C ALA A 196 7.15 -10.54 -5.72
N GLY A 197 6.57 -9.33 -5.72
CA GLY A 197 5.36 -9.05 -6.49
C GLY A 197 5.56 -9.28 -7.99
N LEU A 198 6.66 -8.81 -8.57
CA LEU A 198 7.00 -9.06 -9.97
C LEU A 198 7.12 -10.57 -10.28
N CYS A 199 7.79 -11.33 -9.41
CA CYS A 199 7.88 -12.79 -9.50
C CYS A 199 6.50 -13.46 -9.40
N GLY A 200 5.63 -12.98 -8.51
CA GLY A 200 4.26 -13.46 -8.33
C GLY A 200 3.42 -13.34 -9.61
N VAL A 201 3.61 -12.28 -10.41
CA VAL A 201 2.91 -12.11 -11.69
C VAL A 201 3.21 -13.21 -12.70
N PHE A 202 4.40 -13.82 -12.67
CA PHE A 202 4.70 -14.95 -13.58
C PHE A 202 3.80 -16.17 -13.32
N LEU A 203 3.24 -16.30 -12.12
CA LEU A 203 2.27 -17.35 -11.76
C LEU A 203 0.84 -17.06 -12.29
N LEU A 204 0.57 -15.83 -12.73
CA LEU A 204 -0.71 -15.47 -13.36
C LEU A 204 -0.82 -16.01 -14.78
N PHE A 205 0.30 -16.22 -15.48
CA PHE A 205 0.30 -16.80 -16.81
C PHE A 205 -0.21 -18.25 -16.80
N ASN A 206 -1.05 -18.59 -17.78
CA ASN A 206 -1.46 -19.96 -18.01
C ASN A 206 -0.41 -20.68 -18.86
N TRP A 207 0.60 -21.23 -18.18
CA TRP A 207 1.65 -22.00 -18.83
C TRP A 207 1.16 -23.41 -19.18
N GLN A 208 0.47 -23.54 -20.31
CA GLN A 208 -0.02 -24.84 -20.80
C GLN A 208 1.08 -25.91 -20.88
N ALA A 209 2.33 -25.50 -21.12
CA ALA A 209 3.49 -26.39 -21.21
C ALA A 209 3.89 -27.07 -19.89
N PHE A 210 3.59 -26.47 -18.74
CA PHE A 210 3.98 -26.98 -17.41
C PHE A 210 2.82 -27.64 -16.66
N GLY A 211 1.69 -27.88 -17.34
CA GLY A 211 0.49 -28.49 -16.78
C GLY A 211 -0.65 -27.49 -16.54
N LYS A 212 -1.78 -27.99 -16.04
CA LYS A 212 -2.97 -27.16 -15.75
C LYS A 212 -2.72 -26.34 -14.48
N PHE A 213 -2.21 -25.12 -14.63
CA PHE A 213 -2.17 -24.11 -13.57
C PHE A 213 -3.60 -23.72 -13.16
N GLY A 214 -4.13 -24.40 -12.14
CA GLY A 214 -5.49 -24.22 -11.64
C GLY A 214 -5.69 -22.99 -10.75
N ALA A 215 -6.84 -22.92 -10.09
CA ALA A 215 -7.22 -21.82 -9.20
C ALA A 215 -6.19 -21.58 -8.07
N GLY A 216 -5.54 -22.63 -7.55
CA GLY A 216 -4.55 -22.50 -6.49
C GLY A 216 -3.32 -21.65 -6.88
N SER A 217 -2.88 -21.71 -8.13
CA SER A 217 -1.74 -20.88 -8.56
C SER A 217 -2.13 -19.42 -8.74
N LEU A 218 -3.36 -19.16 -9.17
CA LEU A 218 -3.94 -17.83 -9.26
C LEU A 218 -3.99 -17.21 -7.85
N LEU A 219 -4.52 -17.93 -6.86
CA LEU A 219 -4.59 -17.46 -5.48
C LEU A 219 -3.21 -17.24 -4.85
N LEU A 220 -2.23 -18.12 -5.15
CA LEU A 220 -0.86 -17.95 -4.69
C LEU A 220 -0.20 -16.73 -5.34
N ALA A 221 -0.40 -16.52 -6.64
CA ALA A 221 0.07 -15.33 -7.34
C ALA A 221 -0.49 -14.06 -6.68
N ASP A 222 -1.80 -14.04 -6.44
CA ASP A 222 -2.48 -12.90 -5.83
C ASP A 222 -1.98 -12.65 -4.40
N ALA A 223 -1.80 -13.69 -3.58
CA ALA A 223 -1.23 -13.58 -2.25
C ALA A 223 0.15 -12.88 -2.26
N ILE A 224 1.04 -13.29 -3.19
CA ILE A 224 2.39 -12.72 -3.31
C ILE A 224 2.33 -11.28 -3.82
N VAL A 225 1.58 -11.02 -4.90
CA VAL A 225 1.49 -9.69 -5.51
C VAL A 225 0.83 -8.71 -4.55
N TYR A 226 -0.28 -9.12 -3.93
CA TYR A 226 -1.03 -8.29 -2.98
C TYR A 226 -0.21 -8.01 -1.73
N GLY A 227 0.42 -9.03 -1.14
CA GLY A 227 1.28 -8.87 0.03
C GLY A 227 2.49 -7.97 -0.25
N GLY A 228 3.20 -8.22 -1.35
CA GLY A 228 4.36 -7.42 -1.76
C GLY A 228 3.97 -5.96 -2.02
N ALA A 229 2.87 -5.73 -2.73
CA ALA A 229 2.33 -4.39 -2.96
C ALA A 229 1.91 -3.70 -1.65
N SER A 230 1.35 -4.44 -0.69
CA SER A 230 0.97 -3.94 0.62
C SER A 230 2.17 -3.38 1.38
N VAL A 231 3.22 -4.19 1.56
CA VAL A 231 4.46 -3.79 2.25
C VAL A 231 5.10 -2.59 1.55
N ALA A 232 5.24 -2.69 0.22
CA ALA A 232 5.88 -1.67 -0.58
C ALA A 232 5.10 -0.34 -0.56
N ASN A 233 3.77 -0.36 -0.56
CA ASN A 233 2.95 0.84 -0.39
C ASN A 233 3.14 1.48 0.99
N GLY A 234 3.21 0.70 2.05
CA GLY A 234 3.46 1.21 3.41
C GLY A 234 4.79 1.95 3.51
N ILE A 235 5.86 1.37 2.97
CA ILE A 235 7.19 2.01 2.93
C ILE A 235 7.20 3.24 2.03
N GLY A 236 6.66 3.11 0.81
CA GLY A 236 6.61 4.20 -0.16
C GLY A 236 5.83 5.42 0.32
N GLU A 237 4.67 5.21 0.97
CA GLU A 237 3.92 6.30 1.59
C GLU A 237 4.72 6.97 2.72
N GLY A 238 5.42 6.18 3.55
CA GLY A 238 6.30 6.70 4.60
C GLY A 238 7.42 7.58 4.02
N TRP A 239 8.11 7.09 3.00
CA TRP A 239 9.20 7.79 2.33
C TRP A 239 8.74 9.08 1.65
N GLY A 240 7.60 9.05 0.93
CA GLY A 240 7.02 10.25 0.34
C GLY A 240 6.71 11.32 1.38
N CYS A 241 6.23 10.91 2.57
CA CYS A 241 5.94 11.84 3.67
C CYS A 241 7.19 12.41 4.34
N ARG A 242 8.27 11.63 4.45
CA ARG A 242 9.55 12.10 5.00
C ARG A 242 10.30 13.02 4.03
N ALA A 243 10.23 12.71 2.74
CA ALA A 243 10.87 13.52 1.69
C ALA A 243 10.18 14.88 1.48
N ALA A 244 8.88 15.00 1.77
CA ALA A 244 8.13 16.24 1.59
C ALA A 244 8.71 17.42 2.41
N THR A 245 8.79 18.62 1.80
CA THR A 245 9.38 19.81 2.44
C THR A 245 8.33 20.93 2.60
N PRO A 246 8.12 21.50 3.80
CA PRO A 246 7.22 22.62 4.01
C PRO A 246 7.58 23.82 3.12
N GLY A 247 6.57 24.52 2.59
CA GLY A 247 6.75 25.71 1.76
C GLY A 247 7.20 25.47 0.32
N THR A 248 7.38 24.21 -0.10
CA THR A 248 7.77 23.84 -1.48
C THR A 248 6.58 23.34 -2.30
N SER A 249 6.79 23.13 -3.60
CA SER A 249 5.81 22.51 -4.52
C SER A 249 5.50 21.04 -4.19
N TYR A 250 6.32 20.40 -3.35
CA TYR A 250 6.21 19.02 -2.90
C TYR A 250 6.00 18.93 -1.39
N SER A 251 5.24 19.88 -0.83
CA SER A 251 4.81 19.84 0.58
C SER A 251 3.95 18.61 0.87
N ILE A 252 3.83 18.28 2.17
CA ILE A 252 3.06 17.10 2.61
C ILE A 252 1.59 17.17 2.18
N GLU A 253 1.01 18.38 2.17
CA GLU A 253 -0.37 18.63 1.73
C GLU A 253 -0.54 18.31 0.25
N VAL A 254 0.37 18.81 -0.60
CA VAL A 254 0.34 18.56 -2.04
C VAL A 254 0.56 17.09 -2.34
N TYR A 255 1.52 16.46 -1.66
CA TYR A 255 1.78 15.02 -1.78
C TYR A 255 0.53 14.21 -1.43
N ARG A 256 -0.12 14.48 -0.28
CA ARG A 256 -1.29 13.70 0.17
C ARG A 256 -2.50 13.87 -0.74
N VAL A 257 -2.75 15.09 -1.25
CA VAL A 257 -3.80 15.33 -2.24
C VAL A 257 -3.54 14.52 -3.52
N ARG A 258 -2.32 14.57 -4.06
CA ARG A 258 -1.94 13.83 -5.28
C ARG A 258 -2.01 12.32 -5.08
N ASN A 259 -1.52 11.82 -3.95
CA ASN A 259 -1.57 10.41 -3.58
C ASN A 259 -3.02 9.91 -3.53
N ILE A 260 -3.90 10.62 -2.83
CA ILE A 260 -5.32 10.23 -2.70
C ILE A 260 -6.04 10.32 -4.05
N MET A 261 -5.74 11.33 -4.86
CA MET A 261 -6.25 11.41 -6.24
C MET A 261 -5.80 10.17 -7.05
N GLY A 262 -4.53 9.80 -6.96
CA GLY A 262 -3.98 8.63 -7.63
C GLY A 262 -4.66 7.32 -7.22
N VAL A 263 -4.85 7.10 -5.92
CA VAL A 263 -5.56 5.91 -5.43
C VAL A 263 -7.00 5.86 -5.95
N ASN A 264 -7.74 6.98 -5.91
CA ASN A 264 -9.14 6.99 -6.31
C ASN A 264 -9.32 6.80 -7.82
N VAL A 265 -8.54 7.51 -8.64
CA VAL A 265 -8.56 7.36 -10.11
C VAL A 265 -8.23 5.92 -10.48
N SER A 266 -7.20 5.36 -9.86
CA SER A 266 -6.75 3.99 -10.14
C SER A 266 -7.80 2.95 -9.75
N ARG A 267 -8.41 3.08 -8.56
CA ARG A 267 -9.49 2.19 -8.12
C ARG A 267 -10.77 2.32 -8.95
N PHE A 268 -11.01 3.47 -9.57
CA PHE A 268 -12.13 3.66 -10.48
C PHE A 268 -11.88 2.98 -11.84
N LEU A 269 -10.68 3.18 -12.43
CA LEU A 269 -10.36 2.69 -13.78
C LEU A 269 -9.98 1.21 -13.82
N ALA A 270 -9.37 0.68 -12.77
CA ALA A 270 -8.85 -0.68 -12.76
C ALA A 270 -9.92 -1.77 -12.95
N PRO A 271 -11.08 -1.76 -12.25
CA PRO A 271 -12.17 -2.71 -12.49
C PRO A 271 -12.65 -2.76 -13.95
N ILE A 272 -12.84 -1.58 -14.56
CA ILE A 272 -13.33 -1.43 -15.93
C ILE A 272 -12.31 -2.04 -16.90
N THR A 273 -11.04 -1.68 -16.72
CA THR A 273 -9.95 -2.13 -17.58
C THR A 273 -9.70 -3.63 -17.44
N ALA A 274 -9.67 -4.14 -16.20
CA ALA A 274 -9.45 -5.55 -15.92
C ALA A 274 -10.52 -6.44 -16.54
N ARG A 275 -11.80 -6.05 -16.38
CA ARG A 275 -12.93 -6.77 -16.97
C ARG A 275 -12.86 -6.77 -18.50
N PHE A 276 -12.65 -5.59 -19.10
CA PHE A 276 -12.52 -5.48 -20.55
C PHE A 276 -11.40 -6.37 -21.10
N ILE A 277 -10.21 -6.33 -20.48
CA ILE A 277 -9.07 -7.14 -20.95
C ILE A 277 -9.31 -8.64 -20.77
N LEU A 278 -9.96 -9.05 -19.68
CA LEU A 278 -10.29 -10.47 -19.48
C LEU A 278 -11.36 -10.97 -20.46
N ASP A 279 -12.41 -10.19 -20.70
CA ASP A 279 -13.50 -10.56 -21.62
C ASP A 279 -12.98 -10.74 -23.05
N PHE A 280 -12.08 -9.87 -23.52
CA PHE A 280 -11.59 -9.89 -24.91
C PHE A 280 -10.26 -10.62 -25.11
N GLY A 281 -9.33 -10.53 -24.15
CA GLY A 281 -7.97 -11.05 -24.26
C GLY A 281 -7.69 -12.28 -23.39
N GLY A 282 -8.60 -12.62 -22.47
CA GLY A 282 -8.43 -13.73 -21.54
C GLY A 282 -7.30 -13.53 -20.53
N ARG A 283 -6.99 -14.62 -19.79
CA ARG A 283 -6.06 -14.62 -18.65
C ARG A 283 -4.63 -14.19 -19.00
N ASN A 284 -4.09 -14.59 -20.15
CA ASN A 284 -2.70 -14.29 -20.50
C ASN A 284 -2.49 -12.82 -20.88
N VAL A 285 -3.43 -12.20 -21.60
CA VAL A 285 -3.35 -10.76 -21.93
C VAL A 285 -3.47 -9.93 -20.66
N TYR A 286 -4.35 -10.34 -19.74
CA TYR A 286 -4.42 -9.75 -18.40
C TYR A 286 -3.10 -9.89 -17.62
N ALA A 287 -2.46 -11.07 -17.65
CA ALA A 287 -1.17 -11.28 -17.01
C ALA A 287 -0.06 -10.38 -17.59
N ILE A 288 -0.08 -10.11 -18.90
CA ILE A 288 0.84 -9.14 -19.55
C ILE A 288 0.61 -7.74 -18.99
N LEU A 289 -0.65 -7.28 -18.88
CA LEU A 289 -0.93 -5.98 -18.27
C LEU A 289 -0.39 -5.91 -16.84
N GLN A 290 -0.64 -6.93 -16.02
CA GLN A 290 -0.12 -6.98 -14.65
C GLN A 290 1.40 -7.00 -14.60
N LEU A 291 2.05 -7.68 -15.57
CA LEU A 291 3.51 -7.70 -15.67
C LEU A 291 4.05 -6.32 -15.97
N LEU A 292 3.44 -5.60 -16.92
CA LEU A 292 3.83 -4.22 -17.23
C LEU A 292 3.66 -3.29 -16.02
N LEU A 293 2.53 -3.36 -15.32
CA LEU A 293 2.29 -2.57 -14.11
C LEU A 293 3.27 -2.91 -12.99
N CYS A 294 3.59 -4.19 -12.78
CA CYS A 294 4.55 -4.62 -11.78
C CYS A 294 5.99 -4.26 -12.15
N CYS A 295 6.35 -4.28 -13.43
CA CYS A 295 7.64 -3.79 -13.92
C CYS A 295 7.78 -2.28 -13.69
N LEU A 296 6.76 -1.49 -14.05
CA LEU A 296 6.73 -0.05 -13.80
C LEU A 296 6.85 0.26 -12.31
N GLY A 297 6.05 -0.42 -11.49
CA GLY A 297 6.10 -0.28 -10.04
C GLY A 297 7.46 -0.68 -9.44
N THR A 298 8.09 -1.74 -9.95
CA THR A 298 9.41 -2.17 -9.47
C THR A 298 10.49 -1.19 -9.92
N TRP A 299 10.36 -0.62 -11.12
CA TRP A 299 11.25 0.40 -11.63
C TRP A 299 11.17 1.70 -10.83
N THR A 300 9.96 2.17 -10.48
CA THR A 300 9.79 3.33 -9.59
C THR A 300 10.44 3.08 -8.24
N VAL A 301 10.22 1.91 -7.62
CA VAL A 301 10.87 1.54 -6.34
C VAL A 301 12.39 1.50 -6.47
N TYR A 302 12.93 0.84 -7.50
CA TYR A 302 14.38 0.80 -7.75
C TYR A 302 14.97 2.20 -7.90
N LYS A 303 14.31 3.09 -8.65
CA LYS A 303 14.76 4.48 -8.81
C LYS A 303 14.77 5.21 -7.47
N THR A 304 13.72 5.09 -6.67
CA THR A 304 13.66 5.71 -5.35
C THR A 304 14.75 5.19 -4.41
N VAL A 305 14.91 3.87 -4.34
CA VAL A 305 15.96 3.22 -3.54
C VAL A 305 17.36 3.65 -3.99
N SER A 306 17.58 3.78 -5.30
CA SER A 306 18.88 4.22 -5.83
C SER A 306 19.25 5.65 -5.39
N LEU A 307 18.28 6.53 -5.17
CA LEU A 307 18.51 7.88 -4.62
C LEU A 307 18.93 7.82 -3.15
N VAL A 308 18.27 6.97 -2.37
CA VAL A 308 18.61 6.74 -0.95
C VAL A 308 20.02 6.15 -0.79
N TRP A 309 20.38 5.16 -1.62
CA TRP A 309 21.72 4.59 -1.60
C TRP A 309 22.80 5.60 -2.01
N LYS A 310 22.53 6.46 -2.98
CA LYS A 310 23.44 7.56 -3.35
C LYS A 310 23.66 8.53 -2.18
N GLY A 311 22.59 8.94 -1.51
CA GLY A 311 22.70 9.79 -0.30
C GLY A 311 23.48 9.11 0.82
N THR A 312 23.28 7.81 1.01
CA THR A 312 24.03 7.02 2.00
C THR A 312 25.52 6.99 1.68
N ALA A 313 25.89 6.74 0.42
CA ALA A 313 27.28 6.73 -0.01
C ALA A 313 27.95 8.11 0.15
N ALA A 314 27.24 9.20 -0.17
CA ALA A 314 27.73 10.56 0.01
C ALA A 314 27.98 10.89 1.49
N GLY A 315 27.02 10.57 2.38
CA GLY A 315 27.15 10.82 3.82
C GLY A 315 28.30 10.05 4.48
N LEU A 316 28.56 8.81 4.03
CA LEU A 316 29.73 8.04 4.48
C LEU A 316 31.06 8.66 4.05
N GLY A 317 31.10 9.32 2.89
CA GLY A 317 32.27 10.04 2.41
C GLY A 317 32.61 11.24 3.30
N THR A 318 31.60 12.04 3.66
CA THR A 318 31.76 13.22 4.52
C THR A 318 32.21 12.86 5.94
N ARG A 319 31.59 11.85 6.57
CA ARG A 319 31.98 11.40 7.92
C ARG A 319 33.43 10.94 8.00
N LYS A 320 33.87 10.16 7.01
CA LYS A 320 35.28 9.73 6.94
C LYS A 320 36.24 10.91 6.78
N ALA A 321 35.84 11.97 6.09
CA ALA A 321 36.64 13.17 5.94
C ALA A 321 36.70 13.98 7.25
N GLU A 322 35.60 14.08 7.98
CA GLU A 322 35.53 14.73 9.31
C GLU A 322 36.38 13.98 10.34
N GLU A 323 36.24 12.65 10.44
CA GLU A 323 37.06 11.80 11.33
C GLU A 323 38.57 11.90 11.01
N ALA A 324 38.92 12.02 9.72
CA ALA A 324 40.31 12.21 9.28
C ALA A 324 40.86 13.62 9.58
N HIS A 325 39.99 14.61 9.80
CA HIS A 325 40.37 15.96 10.19
C HIS A 325 40.52 16.07 11.72
N GLU A 326 39.68 15.38 12.51
CA GLU A 326 39.78 15.36 13.98
C GLU A 326 40.99 14.60 14.51
N THR A 327 41.57 13.69 13.71
CA THR A 327 42.74 12.89 14.08
C THR A 327 44.09 13.54 13.77
N LYS A 328 44.10 14.76 13.20
CA LYS A 328 45.31 15.53 12.88
C LYS A 328 45.52 16.70 13.84
#